data_AF-A0A8J7EP29-F1
#
_entry.id   AF-A0A8J7EP29-F1
#
_cell.length_a   1.000
_cell.length_b   1.000
_cell.length_c   1.000
_cell.angle_alpha   90.00
_cell.angle_beta   90.00
_cell.angle_gamma   90.00
#
_symmetry.space_group_name_H-M   'P 1'
#
loop_
_entity.id
_entity.type
_entity.pdbx_description
1 polymer ?
#
loop_
_entity_poly.entity_id
_entity_poly.type
_entity_poly.pdbx_seq_one_letter_code
_entity_poly.pdbx_strand_id
1 'polypeptide(L)'
;MDEREQLRLELEALEAKLKTILVDELGDFNNGNPAIWRGTVVPAVLETKGLRCTIQPVPHGNVTPMSSGQRFADYSWVVELVNFSSDAALAIAKRKVEAAFPMKRQPNYQPPTSLKLEQCKFWIYAPKVLNPLE
;
A
#
# COMPACT_ATOMS: atom_id res chain seq x y z
N MET A 1 -15.81 -17.74 7.38
CA MET A 1 -15.22 -16.85 6.36
C MET A 1 -13.74 -17.16 6.32
N ASP A 2 -13.20 -17.48 5.13
CA ASP A 2 -11.81 -17.90 4.96
C ASP A 2 -10.85 -16.70 5.14
N GLU A 3 -9.66 -16.93 5.70
CA GLU A 3 -8.65 -15.88 5.93
C GLU A 3 -8.26 -15.16 4.63
N ARG A 4 -8.22 -15.87 3.49
CA ARG A 4 -7.89 -15.28 2.19
C ARG A 4 -8.99 -14.35 1.71
N GLU A 5 -10.24 -14.68 1.97
CA GLU A 5 -11.37 -13.83 1.62
C GLU A 5 -11.36 -12.53 2.42
N GLN A 6 -11.04 -12.62 3.72
CA GLN A 6 -10.91 -11.43 4.56
C GLN A 6 -9.75 -10.53 4.14
N LEU A 7 -8.59 -11.11 3.77
CA LEU A 7 -7.45 -10.36 3.24
C LEU A 7 -7.81 -9.66 1.91
N ARG A 8 -8.59 -10.32 1.05
CA ARG A 8 -9.05 -9.72 -0.21
C ARG A 8 -9.94 -8.50 0.04
N LEU A 9 -10.91 -8.60 0.96
CA LEU A 9 -11.82 -7.51 1.29
C LEU A 9 -11.09 -6.31 1.88
N GLU A 10 -10.11 -6.53 2.74
CA GLU A 10 -9.30 -5.46 3.30
C GLU A 10 -8.39 -4.79 2.27
N LEU A 11 -7.82 -5.58 1.35
CA LEU A 11 -7.05 -5.02 0.24
C LEU A 11 -7.94 -4.15 -0.66
N GLU A 12 -9.17 -4.59 -0.93
CA GLU A 12 -10.18 -3.81 -1.66
C GLU A 12 -10.52 -2.51 -0.95
N ALA A 13 -10.75 -2.55 0.36
CA ALA A 13 -11.02 -1.36 1.16
C ALA A 13 -9.81 -0.41 1.20
N LEU A 14 -8.60 -0.94 1.34
CA LEU A 14 -7.36 -0.16 1.34
C LEU A 14 -7.16 0.55 0.00
N GLU A 15 -7.31 -0.17 -1.12
CA GLU A 15 -7.20 0.43 -2.45
C GLU A 15 -8.26 1.50 -2.67
N ALA A 16 -9.52 1.24 -2.32
CA ALA A 16 -10.60 2.21 -2.49
C ALA A 16 -10.30 3.50 -1.71
N LYS A 17 -9.79 3.37 -0.48
CA LYS A 17 -9.41 4.52 0.34
C LYS A 17 -8.20 5.26 -0.25
N LEU A 18 -7.18 4.54 -0.72
CA LEU A 18 -6.01 5.13 -1.39
C LEU A 18 -6.40 5.88 -2.66
N LYS A 19 -7.26 5.29 -3.51
CA LYS A 19 -7.82 5.96 -4.70
C LYS A 19 -8.52 7.26 -4.33
N THR A 20 -9.31 7.23 -3.25
CA THR A 20 -10.09 8.40 -2.82
C THR A 20 -9.18 9.54 -2.36
N ILE A 21 -8.18 9.24 -1.51
CA ILE A 21 -7.32 10.31 -0.97
C ILE A 21 -6.30 10.80 -1.99
N LEU A 22 -5.84 9.95 -2.90
CA LEU A 22 -4.82 10.26 -3.91
C LEU A 22 -5.41 10.62 -5.28
N VAL A 23 -6.71 10.87 -5.37
CA VAL A 23 -7.40 11.06 -6.67
C VAL A 23 -6.79 12.16 -7.54
N ASP A 24 -6.28 13.24 -6.92
CA ASP A 24 -5.70 14.37 -7.63
C ASP A 24 -4.21 14.18 -7.97
N GLU A 25 -3.54 13.25 -7.27
CA GLU A 25 -2.11 13.01 -7.43
C GLU A 25 -1.80 11.80 -8.30
N LEU A 26 -2.70 10.81 -8.34
CA LEU A 26 -2.51 9.60 -9.13
C LEU A 26 -2.41 9.97 -10.60
N GLY A 27 -1.37 9.43 -11.23
CA GLY A 27 -1.29 9.37 -12.68
C GLY A 27 -2.27 8.36 -13.25
N ASP A 28 -2.20 8.19 -14.56
CA ASP A 28 -2.93 7.16 -15.28
C ASP A 28 -1.97 6.11 -15.84
N PHE A 29 -2.43 4.86 -15.85
CA PHE A 29 -1.85 3.85 -16.71
C PHE A 29 -2.21 4.14 -18.18
N ASN A 30 -1.43 3.61 -19.11
CA ASN A 30 -1.70 3.71 -20.55
C ASN A 30 -3.04 3.11 -21.01
N ASN A 31 -3.77 2.40 -20.14
CA ASN A 31 -5.13 1.92 -20.36
C ASN A 31 -6.23 2.88 -19.85
N GLY A 32 -5.87 4.07 -19.36
CA GLY A 32 -6.79 5.09 -18.86
C GLY A 32 -7.31 4.87 -17.44
N ASN A 33 -6.82 3.87 -16.71
CA ASN A 33 -7.16 3.68 -15.31
C ASN A 33 -6.18 4.42 -14.39
N PRO A 34 -6.64 4.88 -13.21
CA PRO A 34 -5.75 5.44 -12.19
C PRO A 34 -4.59 4.49 -11.87
N ALA A 35 -3.40 5.04 -11.71
CA ALA A 35 -2.15 4.31 -11.60
C ALA A 35 -1.94 3.65 -10.23
N ILE A 36 -2.88 2.78 -9.83
CA ILE A 36 -2.84 2.01 -8.60
C ILE A 36 -2.88 0.51 -8.90
N TRP A 37 -1.94 -0.24 -8.33
CA TRP A 37 -1.77 -1.67 -8.63
C TRP A 37 -1.68 -2.53 -7.37
N ARG A 38 -2.33 -3.70 -7.41
CA ARG A 38 -2.19 -4.75 -6.39
C ARG A 38 -1.08 -5.71 -6.80
N GLY A 39 -0.03 -5.84 -5.99
CA GLY A 39 1.02 -6.84 -6.17
C GLY A 39 2.43 -6.28 -6.23
N THR A 40 3.40 -7.19 -6.32
CA THR A 40 4.83 -6.90 -6.21
C THR A 40 5.45 -6.32 -7.47
N VAL A 41 4.89 -6.67 -8.64
CA VAL A 41 5.40 -6.25 -9.93
C VAL A 41 4.24 -5.69 -10.74
N VAL A 42 4.38 -4.44 -11.16
CA VAL A 42 3.48 -3.84 -12.15
C VAL A 42 3.84 -4.44 -13.52
N PRO A 43 2.88 -5.01 -14.26
CA PRO A 43 3.13 -5.53 -15.61
C PRO A 43 3.84 -4.49 -16.48
N ALA A 44 4.88 -4.90 -17.20
CA ALA A 44 5.65 -3.99 -18.06
C ALA A 44 4.80 -3.32 -19.15
N VAL A 45 3.67 -3.93 -19.52
CA VAL A 45 2.69 -3.38 -20.47
C VAL A 45 1.92 -2.18 -19.92
N LEU A 46 1.90 -1.97 -18.59
CA LEU A 46 1.23 -0.85 -17.94
C LEU A 46 2.25 0.26 -17.67
N GLU A 47 2.44 1.12 -18.66
CA GLU A 47 3.20 2.35 -18.50
C GLU A 47 2.38 3.37 -17.69
N THR A 48 3.03 4.15 -16.83
CA THR A 48 2.39 5.21 -16.03
C THR A 48 2.99 6.56 -16.38
N LYS A 49 2.15 7.59 -16.48
CA LYS A 49 2.58 9.00 -16.45
C LYS A 49 2.09 9.62 -15.14
N GLY A 50 2.97 10.28 -14.38
CA GLY A 50 2.64 10.84 -13.07
C GLY A 50 2.91 9.90 -11.90
N LEU A 51 2.13 10.02 -10.82
CA LEU A 51 2.34 9.22 -9.62
C LEU A 51 1.72 7.83 -9.73
N ARG A 52 2.51 6.79 -9.48
CA ARG A 52 2.05 5.41 -9.38
C ARG A 52 2.01 4.95 -7.93
N CYS A 53 0.96 4.23 -7.54
CA CYS A 53 0.81 3.57 -6.26
C CYS A 53 0.80 2.05 -6.42
N THR A 54 1.60 1.32 -5.65
CA THR A 54 1.53 -0.15 -5.57
C THR A 54 1.23 -0.59 -4.15
N ILE A 55 0.40 -1.62 -3.99
CA ILE A 55 -0.01 -2.17 -2.70
C ILE A 55 0.42 -3.63 -2.63
N GLN A 56 1.17 -3.97 -1.60
CA GLN A 56 1.74 -5.30 -1.41
C GLN A 56 1.44 -5.80 0.00
N PRO A 57 0.94 -7.03 0.17
CA PRO A 57 0.88 -7.64 1.50
C PRO A 57 2.31 -7.81 2.00
N VAL A 58 2.57 -7.36 3.23
CA VAL A 58 3.76 -7.83 3.93
C VAL A 58 3.37 -9.17 4.55
N PRO A 59 4.09 -10.27 4.26
CA PRO A 59 3.86 -11.52 4.95
C PRO A 59 3.88 -11.24 6.47
N HIS A 60 2.91 -11.82 7.18
CA HIS A 60 2.74 -11.63 8.62
C HIS A 60 4.08 -11.83 9.34
N GLY A 61 4.35 -10.94 10.30
CA GLY A 61 5.45 -11.14 11.23
C GLY A 61 5.12 -12.26 12.22
N ASN A 62 5.55 -12.08 13.47
CA ASN A 62 5.24 -13.02 14.54
C ASN A 62 3.72 -13.12 14.77
N VAL A 63 3.21 -14.35 14.79
CA VAL A 63 1.88 -14.65 15.28
C VAL A 63 2.01 -14.99 16.77
N THR A 64 1.41 -14.18 17.63
CA THR A 64 1.53 -14.33 19.07
C THR A 64 0.27 -14.99 19.64
N PRO A 65 0.38 -16.07 20.42
CA PRO A 65 -0.80 -16.66 21.07
C PRO A 65 -1.44 -15.66 22.05
N MET A 66 -2.77 -15.69 22.12
CA MET A 66 -3.59 -14.97 23.08
C MET A 66 -4.39 -15.96 23.94
N SER A 67 -5.13 -15.44 24.93
CA SER A 67 -6.06 -16.26 25.71
C SER A 67 -7.13 -16.91 24.83
N SER A 68 -7.73 -18.00 25.32
CA SER A 68 -8.84 -18.70 24.66
C SER A 68 -8.50 -19.29 23.27
N GLY A 69 -7.23 -19.61 23.00
CA GLY A 69 -6.79 -20.20 21.73
C GLY A 69 -6.75 -19.22 20.55
N GLN A 70 -6.98 -17.93 20.80
CA GLN A 70 -6.85 -16.88 19.80
C GLN A 70 -5.37 -16.61 19.48
N ARG A 71 -5.11 -16.02 18.32
CA ARG A 71 -3.76 -15.64 17.89
C ARG A 71 -3.76 -14.22 17.36
N PHE A 72 -2.81 -13.40 17.77
CA PHE A 72 -2.61 -12.07 17.25
C PHE A 72 -1.64 -12.10 16.07
N ALA A 73 -2.05 -11.56 14.92
CA ALA A 73 -1.22 -11.44 13.73
C ALA A 73 -0.89 -9.97 13.47
N ASP A 74 0.40 -9.66 13.49
CA ASP A 74 0.95 -8.31 13.26
C ASP A 74 1.06 -8.00 11.75
N TYR A 75 -0.10 -7.93 11.09
CA TYR A 75 -0.22 -7.67 9.66
C TYR A 75 0.08 -6.21 9.29
N SER A 76 0.64 -6.02 8.09
CA SER A 76 0.83 -4.70 7.49
C SER A 76 0.82 -4.77 5.96
N TRP A 77 0.48 -3.65 5.34
CA TRP A 77 0.56 -3.46 3.89
C TRP A 77 1.74 -2.54 3.56
N VAL A 78 2.54 -2.93 2.58
CA VAL A 78 3.50 -2.00 1.96
C VAL A 78 2.79 -1.26 0.86
N VAL A 79 2.82 0.07 0.94
CA VAL A 79 2.41 0.95 -0.14
C VAL A 79 3.64 1.64 -0.68
N GLU A 80 3.90 1.52 -1.97
CA GLU A 80 4.98 2.21 -2.64
C GLU A 80 4.41 3.22 -3.62
N LEU A 81 4.79 4.48 -3.44
CA LEU A 81 4.52 5.57 -4.36
C LEU A 81 5.78 5.84 -5.20
N VAL A 82 5.64 5.91 -6.51
CA VAL A 82 6.73 6.22 -7.45
C VAL A 82 6.30 7.36 -8.34
N ASN A 83 7.07 8.45 -8.36
CA ASN A 83 6.76 9.60 -9.20
C ASN A 83 7.50 9.54 -10.54
N PHE A 84 6.75 9.46 -11.64
CA PHE A 84 7.30 9.50 -13.00
C PHE A 84 7.26 10.91 -13.59
N SER A 85 6.78 11.92 -12.84
CA SER A 85 6.82 13.34 -13.19
C SER A 85 7.72 14.13 -12.25
N SER A 86 8.18 15.30 -12.71
CA SER A 86 9.04 16.21 -11.92
C SER A 86 8.23 17.20 -11.07
N ASP A 87 7.04 16.81 -10.63
CA ASP A 87 6.10 17.65 -9.88
C ASP A 87 6.15 17.38 -8.36
N ALA A 88 5.29 18.08 -7.60
CA ALA A 88 5.18 17.91 -6.15
C ALA A 88 4.18 16.80 -5.73
N ALA A 89 3.69 15.96 -6.65
CA ALA A 89 2.61 15.00 -6.37
C ALA A 89 3.01 14.01 -5.27
N LEU A 90 4.26 13.53 -5.27
CA LEU A 90 4.71 12.58 -4.24
C LEU A 90 4.73 13.20 -2.84
N ALA A 91 5.19 14.45 -2.70
CA ALA A 91 5.25 15.13 -1.41
C ALA A 91 3.84 15.36 -0.83
N ILE A 92 2.86 15.69 -1.69
CA ILE A 92 1.47 15.86 -1.30
C ILE A 92 0.85 14.50 -0.94
N ALA A 93 1.00 13.49 -1.81
CA ALA A 93 0.50 12.14 -1.60
C ALA A 93 1.04 11.52 -0.30
N LYS A 94 2.33 11.72 0.00
CA LYS A 94 2.94 11.29 1.26
C LYS A 94 2.20 11.82 2.48
N ARG A 95 1.93 13.13 2.52
CA ARG A 95 1.21 13.77 3.63
C ARG A 95 -0.21 13.22 3.75
N LYS A 96 -0.91 13.02 2.63
CA LYS A 96 -2.26 12.45 2.62
C LYS A 96 -2.28 11.02 3.17
N VAL A 97 -1.32 10.17 2.79
CA VAL A 97 -1.21 8.79 3.29
C VAL A 97 -0.85 8.78 4.79
N GLU A 98 0.11 9.58 5.22
CA GLU A 98 0.49 9.71 6.65
C GLU A 98 -0.68 10.15 7.53
N ALA A 99 -1.55 11.04 7.02
CA ALA A 99 -2.73 11.50 7.76
C ALA A 99 -3.88 10.48 7.76
N ALA A 100 -4.00 9.65 6.71
CA ALA A 100 -5.16 8.78 6.51
C ALA A 100 -5.04 7.38 7.14
N PHE A 101 -3.82 6.96 7.49
CA PHE A 101 -3.55 5.59 7.91
C PHE A 101 -2.59 5.52 9.11
N PRO A 102 -2.77 4.53 10.01
CA PRO A 102 -1.78 4.26 11.04
C PRO A 102 -0.52 3.67 10.41
N MET A 103 0.64 4.29 10.69
CA MET A 103 1.92 3.85 10.18
C MET A 103 2.58 2.86 11.17
N LYS A 104 2.98 1.68 10.68
CA LYS A 104 3.77 0.71 11.44
C LYS A 104 5.23 1.15 11.59
N ARG A 105 5.75 1.86 10.59
CA ARG A 105 7.13 2.37 10.52
C ARG A 105 7.14 3.75 9.87
N GLN A 106 8.19 4.53 10.12
CA GLN A 106 8.37 5.79 9.41
C GLN A 106 8.47 5.55 7.90
N PRO A 107 7.85 6.39 7.06
CA PRO A 107 7.94 6.25 5.62
C PRO A 107 9.38 6.39 5.14
N ASN A 108 9.79 5.50 4.22
CA ASN A 108 11.12 5.54 3.63
C ASN A 108 11.05 6.33 2.32
N TYR A 109 11.53 7.56 2.36
CA TYR A 109 11.60 8.44 1.19
C TYR A 109 12.96 8.28 0.49
N GLN A 110 12.91 8.07 -0.82
CA GLN A 110 14.08 7.95 -1.69
C GLN A 110 14.00 9.08 -2.72
N PRO A 111 14.87 10.11 -2.61
CA PRO A 111 14.88 11.22 -3.56
C PRO A 111 15.25 10.73 -4.97
N PRO A 112 14.92 11.50 -6.01
CA PRO A 112 15.30 11.14 -7.36
C PRO A 112 16.84 11.17 -7.48
N THR A 113 17.37 10.22 -8.23
CA THR A 113 18.78 10.14 -8.63
C THR A 113 18.86 10.14 -10.16
N SER A 114 20.06 10.26 -10.72
CA SER A 114 20.28 10.15 -12.18
C SER A 114 19.80 8.81 -12.76
N LEU A 115 19.61 7.78 -11.93
CA LEU A 115 19.24 6.42 -12.35
C LEU A 115 17.86 5.98 -11.85
N LYS A 116 17.29 6.65 -10.85
CA LYS A 116 16.06 6.22 -10.18
C LYS A 116 15.14 7.41 -9.95
N LEU A 117 13.88 7.18 -10.21
CA LEU A 117 12.79 8.11 -9.92
C LEU A 117 12.62 8.33 -8.42
N GLU A 118 11.91 9.38 -8.05
CA GLU A 118 11.54 9.66 -6.68
C GLU A 118 10.52 8.63 -6.17
N GLN A 119 10.74 8.10 -4.96
CA GLN A 119 9.91 7.03 -4.42
C GLN A 119 9.65 7.21 -2.92
N CYS A 120 8.51 6.75 -2.44
CA CYS A 120 8.22 6.69 -1.01
C CYS A 120 7.52 5.37 -0.64
N LYS A 121 8.01 4.70 0.40
CA LYS A 121 7.43 3.46 0.94
C LYS A 121 6.79 3.69 2.29
N PHE A 122 5.57 3.19 2.44
CA PHE A 122 4.78 3.22 3.67
C PHE A 122 4.52 1.79 4.14
N TRP A 123 4.49 1.60 5.45
CA TRP A 123 4.04 0.36 6.08
C TRP A 123 2.77 0.66 6.85
N ILE A 124 1.61 0.40 6.24
CA ILE A 124 0.31 0.65 6.86
C ILE A 124 0.01 -0.49 7.84
N TYR A 125 -0.26 -0.12 9.09
CA TYR A 125 -0.53 -1.06 10.17
C TYR A 125 -1.96 -1.61 10.08
N ALA A 126 -2.10 -2.94 10.05
CA ALA A 126 -3.39 -3.61 9.90
C ALA A 126 -3.46 -4.90 10.75
N PRO A 127 -3.25 -4.82 12.08
CA PRO A 127 -3.19 -5.99 12.94
C PRO A 127 -4.53 -6.72 13.01
N LYS A 128 -4.49 -8.02 13.31
CA LYS A 128 -5.70 -8.84 13.44
C LYS A 128 -5.63 -9.83 14.59
N VAL A 129 -6.80 -10.17 15.10
CA VAL A 129 -6.99 -11.35 15.94
C VAL A 129 -7.55 -12.48 15.07
N LEU A 130 -6.84 -13.59 15.04
CA LEU A 130 -7.23 -14.83 14.38
C LEU A 130 -7.90 -15.73 15.43
N ASN A 131 -9.07 -16.24 15.07
CA ASN A 131 -9.78 -17.19 15.92
C ASN A 131 -9.08 -18.57 15.93
N PRO A 132 -9.38 -19.41 16.93
CA PRO A 132 -8.97 -20.82 16.90
C PRO A 132 -9.45 -21.46 15.59
N LEU A 133 -8.63 -22.35 15.01
CA LEU A 133 -9.08 -23.21 13.92
C LEU A 133 -10.12 -24.15 14.53
N GLU A 134 -11.38 -24.05 14.09
CA GLU A 134 -12.43 -25.03 14.41
C GLU A 134 -12.13 -26.40 13.79
#